data_AF-A0A5J5DDK7-F1
#
_entry.id   AF-A0A5J5DDK7-F1
#
_cell.length_a   1.000
_cell.length_b   1.000
_cell.length_c   1.000
_cell.angle_alpha   90.00
_cell.angle_beta   90.00
_cell.angle_gamma   90.00
#
_symmetry.space_group_name_H-M   'P 1'
#
loop_
_entity.id
_entity.type
_entity.pdbx_description
1 polymer ?
#
loop_
_entity_poly.entity_id
_entity_poly.type
_entity_poly.pdbx_seq_one_letter_code
_entity_poly.pdbx_strand_id
1 'polypeptide(L)'
;CNGTLCPGLVPSCPLGFIPNKAKGVCCWKYSCVPKKDVCVFNNHEYQVGEPVPMKPCEKCICSNKVNASSHLNIIDCEPIPCDTNCPVGYEYHISANQCCGTCVQTSCIVVLLNATYSLKPGSIWSPAGNACVKFECVKIANQFITIEAKTTCPLYDPNECIPV
;
A
#
# COMPACT_ATOMS: atom_id res chain seq x y z
N CYS A 1 10.05 63.91 10.76
CA CYS A 1 10.60 62.67 10.17
C CYS A 1 10.74 62.88 8.67
N ASN A 2 11.89 62.56 8.07
CA ASN A 2 12.06 62.59 6.62
C ASN A 2 11.98 61.16 6.05
N GLY A 3 10.91 60.84 5.32
CA GLY A 3 10.65 59.49 4.80
C GLY A 3 11.59 59.05 3.66
N THR A 4 12.29 59.98 3.01
CA THR A 4 13.26 59.65 1.96
C THR A 4 14.56 59.06 2.49
N LEU A 5 14.82 59.17 3.80
CA LEU A 5 15.97 58.55 4.48
C LEU A 5 15.67 57.13 4.96
N CYS A 6 14.46 56.62 4.74
CA CYS A 6 14.09 55.27 5.15
C CYS A 6 14.72 54.22 4.21
N PRO A 7 15.20 53.08 4.72
CA PRO A 7 15.67 51.99 3.89
C PRO A 7 14.52 51.44 3.02
N GLY A 8 14.73 51.39 1.71
CA GLY A 8 13.75 50.90 0.73
C GLY A 8 13.76 49.37 0.53
N LEU A 9 14.66 48.67 1.22
CA LEU A 9 14.80 47.22 1.07
C LEU A 9 13.69 46.50 1.85
N VAL A 10 12.88 45.71 1.15
CA VAL A 10 11.94 44.78 1.78
C VAL A 10 12.73 43.55 2.24
N PRO A 11 12.69 43.18 3.52
CA PRO A 11 13.41 42.00 4.00
C PRO A 11 12.82 40.71 3.43
N SER A 12 13.69 39.74 3.14
CA SER A 12 13.26 38.38 2.81
C SER A 12 12.82 37.65 4.09
N CYS A 13 11.70 36.93 4.02
CA CYS A 13 11.20 36.11 5.11
C CYS A 13 11.64 34.64 4.97
N PRO A 14 11.68 33.87 6.07
CA PRO A 14 11.85 32.42 6.02
C PRO A 14 10.72 31.75 5.23
N LEU A 15 10.96 30.52 4.77
CA LEU A 15 9.95 29.72 4.09
C LEU A 15 8.70 29.54 4.95
N GLY A 16 7.54 29.63 4.31
CA GLY A 16 6.24 29.65 4.98
C GLY A 16 5.84 31.02 5.52
N PHE A 17 6.67 32.06 5.39
CA PHE A 17 6.35 33.40 5.88
C PHE A 17 6.43 34.44 4.77
N ILE A 18 5.57 35.46 4.86
CA ILE A 18 5.54 36.60 3.94
C ILE A 18 5.79 37.92 4.69
N PRO A 19 6.41 38.91 4.04
CA PRO A 19 6.64 40.21 4.67
C PRO A 19 5.32 40.96 4.84
N ASN A 20 4.99 41.30 6.07
CA ASN A 20 3.90 42.18 6.46
C ASN A 20 4.42 43.60 6.68
N LYS A 21 3.72 44.59 6.12
CA LYS A 21 4.11 46.01 6.17
C LYS A 21 3.20 46.77 7.13
N ALA A 22 3.78 47.29 8.21
CA ALA A 22 3.09 48.09 9.21
C ALA A 22 3.60 49.55 9.22
N LYS A 23 2.71 50.50 9.47
CA LYS A 23 3.07 51.93 9.58
C LYS A 23 3.82 52.17 10.90
N GLY A 24 5.09 52.53 10.82
CA GLY A 24 5.85 52.99 11.99
C GLY A 24 5.67 54.49 12.24
N VAL A 25 6.34 54.98 13.29
CA VAL A 25 6.32 56.40 13.70
C VAL A 25 6.95 57.31 12.63
N CYS A 26 7.89 56.78 11.83
CA CYS A 26 8.61 57.53 10.80
C CYS A 26 8.79 56.71 9.51
N CYS A 27 9.35 55.51 9.61
CA CYS A 27 9.51 54.57 8.51
C CYS A 27 8.53 53.40 8.60
N TRP A 28 8.35 52.68 7.48
CA TRP A 28 7.65 51.40 7.48
C TRP A 28 8.39 50.38 8.34
N LYS A 29 7.64 49.59 9.09
CA LYS A 29 8.15 48.42 9.80
C LYS A 29 7.72 47.17 9.05
N TYR A 30 8.67 46.26 8.86
CA TYR A 30 8.42 44.97 8.24
C TYR A 30 8.49 43.88 9.31
N SER A 31 7.55 42.94 9.28
CA SER A 31 7.57 41.74 10.10
C SER A 31 7.22 40.53 9.24
N CYS A 32 7.70 39.36 9.58
CA CYS A 32 7.31 38.14 8.87
C CYS A 32 6.06 37.56 9.51
N VAL A 33 5.01 37.33 8.70
CA VAL A 33 3.78 36.68 9.14
C VAL A 33 3.62 35.33 8.45
N PRO A 34 3.05 34.33 9.11
CA PRO A 34 2.79 33.02 8.51
C PRO A 34 1.92 33.19 7.27
N LYS A 35 2.31 32.52 6.19
CA LYS A 35 1.51 32.38 4.98
C LYS A 35 0.36 31.42 5.30
N LYS A 36 -0.84 31.76 4.85
CA LYS A 36 -2.01 30.92 5.04
C LYS A 36 -1.95 29.74 4.08
N ASP A 37 -2.53 28.62 4.52
CA ASP A 37 -2.75 27.42 3.71
C ASP A 37 -1.45 26.78 3.20
N VAL A 38 -0.37 26.88 3.97
CA VAL A 38 0.91 26.24 3.64
C VAL A 38 1.55 25.49 4.79
N CYS A 39 2.10 24.33 4.46
CA CYS A 39 3.00 23.56 5.30
C CYS A 39 4.43 23.72 4.80
N VAL A 40 5.41 23.62 5.69
CA VAL A 40 6.83 23.63 5.34
C VAL A 40 7.46 22.30 5.72
N PHE A 41 8.05 21.62 4.75
CA PHE A 41 8.75 20.36 4.99
C PHE A 41 9.94 20.21 4.06
N ASN A 42 11.08 19.77 4.62
CA ASN A 42 12.34 19.58 3.93
C ASN A 42 12.71 20.77 2.99
N ASN A 43 12.56 21.99 3.52
CA ASN A 43 12.84 23.25 2.82
C ASN A 43 11.95 23.54 1.59
N HIS A 44 10.78 22.88 1.48
CA HIS A 44 9.75 23.16 0.48
C HIS A 44 8.43 23.58 1.14
N GLU A 45 7.66 24.42 0.43
CA GLU A 45 6.29 24.78 0.80
C GLU A 45 5.30 23.86 0.07
N TYR A 46 4.28 23.40 0.79
CA TYR A 46 3.18 22.59 0.26
C TYR A 46 1.87 23.30 0.56
N GLN A 47 0.98 23.42 -0.42
CA GLN A 47 -0.37 23.93 -0.21
C GLN A 47 -1.23 22.90 0.53
N VAL A 48 -2.24 23.36 1.26
CA VAL A 48 -3.23 22.47 1.89
C VAL A 48 -3.84 21.52 0.86
N GLY A 49 -3.83 20.22 1.18
CA GLY A 49 -4.28 19.14 0.31
C GLY A 49 -3.17 18.50 -0.53
N GLU A 50 -1.99 19.12 -0.64
CA GLU A 50 -0.88 18.55 -1.41
C GLU A 50 -0.23 17.36 -0.68
N PRO A 51 0.14 16.30 -1.42
CA PRO A 51 0.87 15.18 -0.87
C PRO A 51 2.31 15.56 -0.52
N VAL A 52 2.76 15.17 0.67
CA VAL A 52 4.12 15.43 1.14
C VAL A 52 4.93 14.13 1.10
N PRO A 53 6.05 14.06 0.37
CA PRO A 53 6.88 12.86 0.31
C PRO A 53 7.67 12.71 1.62
N MET A 54 7.13 11.93 2.55
CA MET A 54 7.79 11.58 3.82
C MET A 54 8.26 10.12 3.81
N LYS A 55 7.44 9.20 4.35
CA LYS A 55 7.77 7.77 4.46
C LYS A 55 7.03 6.95 3.41
N PRO A 56 7.58 5.80 2.97
CA PRO A 56 6.93 4.92 1.99
C PRO A 56 5.62 4.28 2.49
N CYS A 57 5.36 4.28 3.80
CA CYS A 57 4.18 3.65 4.41
C CYS A 57 3.14 4.60 5.01
N GLU A 58 3.35 5.89 4.85
CA GLU A 58 2.44 6.90 5.37
C GLU A 58 2.02 7.77 4.20
N LYS A 59 0.72 7.99 4.07
CA LYS A 59 0.19 9.00 3.18
C LYS A 59 0.11 10.31 3.96
N CYS A 60 1.04 11.21 3.68
CA CYS A 60 1.12 12.51 4.32
C CYS A 60 0.55 13.59 3.41
N ILE A 61 -0.27 14.48 3.97
CA ILE A 61 -0.84 15.63 3.28
C ILE A 61 -0.63 16.90 4.11
N CYS A 62 -0.49 18.03 3.45
CA CYS A 62 -0.59 19.31 4.17
C CYS A 62 -2.05 19.53 4.61
N SER A 63 -2.31 19.58 5.91
CA SER A 63 -3.67 19.67 6.44
C SER A 63 -4.09 21.11 6.72
N ASN A 64 -5.38 21.35 6.94
CA ASN A 64 -5.87 22.65 7.39
C ASN A 64 -5.65 22.93 8.89
N LYS A 65 -5.06 21.98 9.64
CA LYS A 65 -4.76 22.14 11.06
C LYS A 65 -3.55 23.05 11.22
N VAL A 66 -3.57 23.93 12.21
CA VAL A 66 -2.51 24.93 12.43
C VAL A 66 -1.68 24.59 13.66
N ASN A 67 -0.37 24.72 13.55
CA ASN A 67 0.55 24.55 14.67
C ASN A 67 0.45 25.77 15.61
N ALA A 68 0.24 25.53 16.90
CA ALA A 68 0.09 26.60 17.88
C ALA A 68 1.35 27.47 18.07
N SER A 69 2.54 26.95 17.75
CA SER A 69 3.82 27.67 17.93
C SER A 69 4.25 28.43 16.67
N SER A 70 4.21 27.79 15.50
CA SER A 70 4.66 28.42 14.25
C SER A 70 3.55 29.15 13.51
N HIS A 71 2.29 28.92 13.88
CA HIS A 71 1.09 29.41 13.18
C HIS A 71 1.01 29.00 11.70
N LEU A 72 1.80 28.01 11.28
CA LEU A 72 1.73 27.37 9.96
C LEU A 72 0.85 26.13 9.99
N ASN A 73 0.41 25.69 8.83
CA ASN A 73 -0.32 24.43 8.71
C ASN A 73 0.58 23.23 9.04
N ILE A 74 0.01 22.19 9.65
CA ILE A 74 0.70 20.95 9.97
C ILE A 74 0.49 19.90 8.89
N ILE A 75 1.49 19.05 8.73
CA ILE A 75 1.38 17.86 7.91
C ILE A 75 0.68 16.79 8.73
N ASP A 76 -0.35 16.19 8.14
CA ASP A 76 -1.10 15.09 8.72
C ASP A 76 -0.79 13.83 7.94
N CYS A 77 -0.43 12.76 8.64
CA CYS A 77 0.05 11.52 8.06
C CYS A 77 -0.82 10.38 8.55
N GLU A 78 -1.36 9.61 7.62
CA GLU A 78 -2.12 8.40 7.94
C GLU A 78 -1.37 7.17 7.43
N PRO A 79 -1.34 6.08 8.21
CA PRO A 79 -0.76 4.83 7.75
C PRO A 79 -1.55 4.31 6.55
N ILE A 80 -0.86 3.81 5.53
CA ILE A 80 -1.50 3.20 4.37
C ILE A 80 -2.10 1.86 4.81
N PRO A 81 -3.42 1.64 4.67
CA PRO A 81 -4.01 0.34 4.95
C PRO A 81 -3.60 -0.66 3.87
N CYS A 82 -3.01 -1.78 4.27
CA CYS A 82 -2.68 -2.87 3.36
C CYS A 82 -3.77 -3.95 3.41
N ASP A 83 -4.21 -4.42 2.25
CA ASP A 83 -5.05 -5.61 2.18
C ASP A 83 -4.18 -6.86 2.36
N THR A 84 -4.47 -7.59 3.44
CA THR A 84 -3.76 -8.83 3.80
C THR A 84 -4.59 -10.07 3.50
N ASN A 85 -5.81 -9.91 2.98
CA ASN A 85 -6.67 -11.02 2.62
C ASN A 85 -6.20 -11.64 1.31
N CYS A 86 -5.59 -12.81 1.41
CA CYS A 86 -5.18 -13.58 0.25
C CYS A 86 -6.20 -14.67 -0.09
N PRO A 87 -6.37 -14.98 -1.39
CA PRO A 87 -7.21 -16.09 -1.83
C PRO A 87 -6.66 -17.44 -1.35
N VAL A 88 -7.51 -18.46 -1.33
CA VAL A 88 -7.13 -19.83 -0.92
C VAL A 88 -5.91 -20.31 -1.72
N GLY A 89 -4.89 -20.80 -1.01
CA GLY A 89 -3.64 -21.27 -1.59
C GLY A 89 -2.55 -20.20 -1.76
N TYR A 90 -2.83 -18.96 -1.35
CA TYR A 90 -1.87 -17.85 -1.33
C TYR A 90 -1.67 -17.35 0.11
N GLU A 91 -0.47 -16.84 0.38
CA GLU A 91 -0.12 -16.20 1.64
C GLU A 91 0.42 -14.79 1.38
N TYR A 92 0.13 -13.88 2.32
CA TYR A 92 0.58 -12.51 2.22
C TYR A 92 2.05 -12.40 2.59
N HIS A 93 2.88 -11.94 1.65
CA HIS A 93 4.31 -11.78 1.85
C HIS A 93 4.74 -10.34 1.60
N ILE A 94 5.46 -9.77 2.56
CA ILE A 94 6.05 -8.43 2.46
C ILE A 94 7.45 -8.57 1.84
N SER A 95 7.67 -7.89 0.71
CA SER A 95 8.98 -7.79 0.08
C SER A 95 9.81 -6.67 0.71
N ALA A 96 11.13 -6.84 0.75
CA ALA A 96 12.03 -5.77 1.21
C ALA A 96 11.78 -4.49 0.40
N ASN A 97 11.66 -3.36 1.10
CA ASN A 97 11.42 -2.02 0.54
C ASN A 97 10.01 -1.73 0.00
N GLN A 98 9.03 -2.62 0.18
CA GLN A 98 7.62 -2.33 -0.11
C GLN A 98 6.82 -2.05 1.16
N CYS A 99 5.84 -1.14 1.07
CA CYS A 99 4.96 -0.89 2.20
C CYS A 99 3.92 -1.99 2.40
N CYS A 100 3.18 -2.30 1.33
CA CYS A 100 2.26 -3.43 1.31
C CYS A 100 2.91 -4.60 0.56
N GLY A 101 2.71 -5.79 1.09
CA GLY A 101 3.09 -7.04 0.49
C GLY A 101 2.15 -7.46 -0.63
N THR A 102 2.43 -8.65 -1.15
CA THR A 102 1.66 -9.27 -2.22
C THR A 102 1.29 -10.69 -1.83
N CYS A 103 0.15 -11.17 -2.33
CA CYS A 103 -0.23 -12.56 -2.18
C CYS A 103 0.64 -13.45 -3.08
N VAL A 104 1.42 -14.33 -2.47
CA VAL A 104 2.30 -15.29 -3.15
C VAL A 104 1.69 -16.68 -2.99
N GLN A 105 1.62 -17.42 -4.08
CA GLN A 105 1.12 -18.80 -4.04
C GLN A 105 2.05 -19.65 -3.17
N THR A 106 1.52 -20.35 -2.17
CA THR A 106 2.28 -21.27 -1.31
C THR A 106 1.79 -22.72 -1.41
N SER A 107 0.63 -22.91 -2.03
CA SER A 107 -0.04 -24.20 -2.16
C SER A 107 -0.68 -24.36 -3.54
N CYS A 108 -0.91 -25.60 -3.95
CA CYS A 108 -1.66 -25.87 -5.17
C CYS A 108 -3.15 -25.68 -4.94
N ILE A 109 -3.86 -25.27 -5.98
CA ILE A 109 -5.27 -24.89 -5.90
C ILE A 109 -6.07 -25.87 -6.75
N VAL A 110 -7.13 -26.41 -6.16
CA VAL A 110 -8.06 -27.33 -6.81
C VAL A 110 -9.46 -26.75 -6.71
N VAL A 111 -10.08 -26.50 -7.86
CA VAL A 111 -11.45 -25.99 -7.94
C VAL A 111 -12.36 -27.12 -8.38
N LEU A 112 -13.32 -27.49 -7.54
CA LEU A 112 -14.30 -28.53 -7.82
C LEU A 112 -15.71 -28.02 -7.57
N LEU A 113 -16.55 -28.05 -8.62
CA LEU A 113 -17.93 -27.57 -8.60
C LEU A 113 -18.02 -26.13 -8.07
N ASN A 114 -18.18 -25.97 -6.75
CA ASN A 114 -18.34 -24.69 -6.05
C ASN A 114 -17.37 -24.51 -4.86
N ALA A 115 -16.37 -25.38 -4.71
CA ALA A 115 -15.40 -25.32 -3.62
C ALA A 115 -13.97 -25.21 -4.15
N THR A 116 -13.16 -24.39 -3.46
CA THR A 116 -11.73 -24.25 -3.72
C THR A 116 -10.95 -24.88 -2.57
N TYR A 117 -10.07 -25.80 -2.90
CA TYR A 117 -9.22 -26.51 -1.95
C TYR A 117 -7.77 -26.08 -2.15
N SER A 118 -7.04 -25.95 -1.04
CA SER A 118 -5.59 -25.77 -1.07
C SER A 118 -4.90 -27.06 -0.66
N LEU A 119 -3.92 -27.48 -1.46
CA LEU A 119 -3.11 -28.67 -1.24
C LEU A 119 -1.66 -28.24 -0.99
N LYS A 120 -1.06 -28.75 0.09
CA LYS A 120 0.34 -28.50 0.39
C LYS A 120 1.24 -29.24 -0.62
N PRO A 121 2.44 -28.73 -0.93
CA PRO A 121 3.41 -29.45 -1.76
C PRO A 121 3.68 -30.86 -1.22
N GLY A 122 3.70 -31.86 -2.11
CA GLY A 122 3.88 -33.28 -1.78
C GLY A 122 2.62 -33.98 -1.26
N SER A 123 1.49 -33.29 -1.14
CA SER A 123 0.23 -33.93 -0.75
C SER A 123 -0.50 -34.52 -1.95
N ILE A 124 -1.12 -35.68 -1.72
CA ILE A 124 -2.04 -36.34 -2.65
C ILE A 124 -3.41 -36.38 -1.98
N TRP A 125 -4.43 -35.97 -2.71
CA TRP A 125 -5.79 -35.87 -2.20
C TRP A 125 -6.83 -36.33 -3.23
N SER A 126 -7.93 -36.92 -2.76
CA SER A 126 -9.07 -37.30 -3.59
C SER A 126 -10.35 -36.69 -3.03
N PRO A 127 -11.25 -36.19 -3.89
CA PRO A 127 -12.54 -35.68 -3.46
C PRO A 127 -13.41 -36.78 -2.86
N ALA A 128 -14.14 -36.42 -1.79
CA ALA A 128 -15.15 -37.29 -1.21
C ALA A 128 -16.23 -37.59 -2.26
N GLY A 129 -16.44 -38.87 -2.58
CA GLY A 129 -17.40 -39.32 -3.58
C GLY A 129 -16.82 -39.62 -4.97
N ASN A 130 -15.55 -39.31 -5.24
CA ASN A 130 -14.88 -39.72 -6.48
C ASN A 130 -13.42 -40.13 -6.22
N ALA A 131 -13.25 -41.36 -5.73
CA ALA A 131 -11.93 -41.97 -5.49
C ALA A 131 -11.15 -42.27 -6.79
N CYS A 132 -11.81 -42.18 -7.95
CA CYS A 132 -11.17 -42.37 -9.25
C CYS A 132 -10.36 -41.15 -9.69
N VAL A 133 -10.49 -40.00 -9.01
CA VAL A 133 -9.68 -38.81 -9.29
C VAL A 133 -8.74 -38.55 -8.12
N LYS A 134 -7.46 -38.33 -8.44
CA LYS A 134 -6.42 -37.95 -7.48
C LYS A 134 -5.79 -36.64 -7.94
N PHE A 135 -5.59 -35.74 -7.00
CA PHE A 135 -4.86 -34.51 -7.18
C PHE A 135 -3.57 -34.57 -6.39
N GLU A 136 -2.44 -34.35 -7.05
CA GLU A 136 -1.13 -34.24 -6.43
C GLU A 136 -0.65 -32.80 -6.55
N CYS A 137 -0.16 -32.23 -5.45
CA CYS A 137 0.46 -30.92 -5.48
C CYS A 137 1.98 -31.05 -5.58
N VAL A 138 2.56 -30.60 -6.69
CA VAL A 138 4.01 -30.59 -6.89
C VAL A 138 4.55 -29.17 -6.90
N LYS A 139 5.74 -28.98 -6.32
CA LYS A 139 6.49 -27.72 -6.44
C LYS A 139 7.60 -27.92 -7.47
N ILE A 140 7.49 -27.22 -8.60
CA ILE A 140 8.52 -27.23 -9.66
C ILE A 140 9.15 -25.84 -9.69
N ALA A 141 10.44 -25.77 -9.37
CA ALA A 141 11.15 -24.51 -9.13
C ALA A 141 10.41 -23.62 -8.10
N ASN A 142 9.80 -22.53 -8.56
CA ASN A 142 9.05 -21.60 -7.72
C ASN A 142 7.54 -21.58 -8.01
N GLN A 143 7.03 -22.59 -8.72
CA GLN A 143 5.62 -22.72 -9.07
C GLN A 143 5.00 -23.93 -8.36
N PHE A 144 3.73 -23.79 -7.98
CA PHE A 144 2.93 -24.84 -7.34
C PHE A 144 1.89 -25.33 -8.34
N ILE A 145 2.05 -26.58 -8.77
CA ILE A 145 1.30 -27.16 -9.87
C ILE A 145 0.45 -28.31 -9.34
N THR A 146 -0.85 -28.25 -9.63
CA THR A 146 -1.76 -29.37 -9.40
C THR A 146 -1.66 -30.34 -10.58
N ILE A 147 -1.35 -31.60 -10.30
CA ILE A 147 -1.44 -32.70 -11.25
C ILE A 147 -2.72 -33.47 -10.96
N GLU A 148 -3.57 -33.64 -11.98
CA GLU A 148 -4.77 -34.47 -11.91
C GLU A 148 -4.50 -35.83 -12.56
N ALA A 149 -4.81 -36.90 -11.83
CA ALA A 149 -4.78 -38.27 -12.33
C ALA A 149 -6.18 -38.89 -12.20
N LYS A 150 -6.75 -39.29 -13.35
CA LYS A 150 -8.05 -39.96 -13.41
C LYS A 150 -7.86 -41.43 -13.73
N THR A 151 -8.23 -42.29 -12.79
CA THR A 151 -8.28 -43.74 -12.98
C THR A 151 -9.52 -44.07 -13.81
N THR A 152 -9.29 -44.64 -14.99
CA THR A 152 -10.34 -45.26 -15.81
C THR A 152 -10.25 -46.77 -15.66
N CYS A 153 -11.33 -47.41 -15.22
CA CYS A 153 -11.40 -48.87 -15.25
C CYS A 153 -11.57 -49.36 -16.70
N PRO A 154 -10.97 -50.51 -17.06
CA PRO A 154 -11.30 -51.19 -18.32
C PRO A 154 -12.81 -51.45 -18.42
N LEU A 155 -13.33 -51.52 -19.64
CA LEU A 155 -14.70 -51.99 -19.85
C LEU A 155 -14.83 -53.41 -19.30
N TYR A 156 -15.90 -53.65 -18.56
CA TYR A 156 -16.22 -54.99 -18.06
C TYR A 156 -16.42 -55.95 -19.23
N ASP A 157 -15.57 -56.98 -19.31
CA ASP A 157 -15.72 -58.08 -20.28
C ASP A 157 -16.35 -59.30 -19.59
N PRO A 158 -17.62 -59.64 -19.87
CA PRO A 158 -18.26 -60.82 -19.30
C PRO A 158 -17.61 -62.14 -19.74
N ASN A 159 -16.79 -62.16 -20.80
CA ASN A 159 -16.08 -63.37 -21.24
C ASN A 159 -14.83 -63.67 -20.38
N GLU A 160 -14.32 -62.70 -19.62
CA GLU A 160 -13.24 -62.88 -18.64
C GLU A 160 -13.77 -63.37 -17.28
N CYS A 161 -15.08 -63.54 -17.13
CA CYS A 161 -15.69 -64.01 -15.89
C CYS A 161 -15.70 -65.55 -15.83
N ILE A 162 -15.20 -66.11 -14.72
CA ILE A 162 -15.30 -67.55 -14.46
C ILE A 162 -16.74 -67.85 -14.05
N PRO A 163 -17.45 -68.77 -14.75
CA PRO A 163 -18.79 -69.18 -14.34
C PRO A 163 -18.73 -69.86 -12.96
N VAL A 164 -19.55 -69.38 -12.02
CA VAL A 164 -19.78 -70.00 -10.71
C VAL A 164 -20.81 -71.11 -10.79
#